data_AF-A0A0A0KCV0-F1
#
_entry.id   AF-A0A0A0KCV0-F1
#
_cell.length_a   1.000
_cell.length_b   1.000
_cell.length_c   1.000
_cell.angle_alpha   90.00
_cell.angle_beta   90.00
_cell.angle_gamma   90.00
#
_symmetry.space_group_name_H-M   'P 1'
#
loop_
_entity.id
_entity.type
_entity.pdbx_description
1 polymer ?
#
loop_
_entity_poly.entity_id
_entity_poly.type
_entity_poly.pdbx_seq_one_letter_code
_entity_poly.pdbx_strand_id
1 'polypeptide(L)'
;MFFTGDSSTRKRVDLGGRSSKERDRQKLLEQTRLERNRRLSLRQQNFAALKIQKCFRGRKASEAARFSVREQFHDTYGKHCEKVDRHCFGPDSEFFHQLLFFYNAKHIDDFMVLVEACRLLRKFVQENGDMLSIFAGKDYLLNKALVD
;
A
#
# COMPACT_ATOMS: atom_id res chain seq x y z
N MET A 1 83.02 -37.45 3.49
CA MET A 1 82.98 -35.97 3.58
C MET A 1 82.32 -35.61 4.89
N PHE A 2 83.04 -34.96 5.80
CA PHE A 2 82.55 -34.60 7.13
C PHE A 2 81.72 -33.31 7.05
N PHE A 3 80.48 -33.36 7.54
CA PHE A 3 79.58 -32.22 7.60
C PHE A 3 79.91 -31.41 8.87
N THR A 4 80.74 -30.38 8.73
CA THR A 4 81.06 -29.44 9.83
C THR A 4 79.84 -28.54 10.04
N GLY A 5 78.97 -28.94 10.96
CA GLY A 5 77.72 -28.26 11.33
C GLY A 5 77.91 -26.92 12.06
N ASP A 6 78.74 -26.02 11.50
CA ASP A 6 78.91 -24.69 12.04
C ASP A 6 77.73 -23.79 11.63
N SER A 7 76.74 -23.69 12.51
CA SER A 7 75.53 -22.88 12.31
C SER A 7 75.80 -21.37 12.24
N SER A 8 77.00 -20.91 12.61
CA SER A 8 77.37 -19.49 12.58
C SER A 8 77.58 -18.94 11.17
N THR A 9 77.87 -19.82 10.19
CA THR A 9 78.06 -19.45 8.78
C THR A 9 76.75 -19.39 7.98
N ARG A 10 75.62 -19.79 8.57
CA ARG A 10 74.31 -19.66 7.91
C ARG A 10 73.93 -18.19 7.80
N LYS A 11 74.15 -17.62 6.62
CA LYS A 11 73.61 -16.32 6.22
C LYS A 11 72.12 -16.31 6.54
N ARG A 12 71.67 -15.44 7.46
CA ARG A 12 70.24 -15.25 7.71
C ARG A 12 69.60 -14.81 6.39
N VAL A 13 68.86 -15.73 5.77
CA VAL A 13 68.01 -15.41 4.63
C VAL A 13 66.82 -14.71 5.23
N ASP A 14 66.76 -13.39 5.08
CA ASP A 14 65.56 -12.65 5.39
C ASP A 14 64.49 -13.18 4.43
N LEU A 15 63.47 -13.88 4.96
CA LEU A 15 62.42 -14.53 4.17
C LEU A 15 61.48 -13.52 3.52
N GLY A 16 61.96 -12.30 3.22
CA GLY A 16 61.29 -11.29 2.41
C GLY A 16 59.81 -11.12 2.76
N GLY A 17 59.46 -11.33 4.03
CA GLY A 17 58.07 -11.39 4.49
C GLY A 17 57.44 -10.02 4.62
N ARG A 18 58.21 -8.96 4.39
CA ARG A 18 57.66 -7.61 4.17
C ARG A 18 57.12 -7.54 2.76
N SER A 19 55.86 -7.92 2.64
CA SER A 19 55.03 -7.67 1.47
C SER A 19 55.18 -6.20 1.03
N SER A 20 56.01 -5.94 0.03
CA SER A 20 56.03 -4.67 -0.71
C SER A 20 54.73 -4.46 -1.52
N LYS A 21 53.78 -5.40 -1.41
CA LYS A 21 52.41 -5.33 -1.91
C LYS A 21 51.40 -4.86 -0.86
N GLU A 22 51.83 -4.43 0.33
CA GLU A 22 51.06 -3.47 1.13
C GLU A 22 50.94 -2.17 0.34
N ARG A 23 50.02 -2.12 -0.63
CA ARG A 23 49.39 -0.84 -0.98
C ARG A 23 49.02 -0.21 0.34
N ASP A 24 49.50 1.02 0.61
CA ASP A 24 49.29 1.76 1.85
C ASP A 24 47.99 1.31 2.51
N ARG A 25 48.07 0.59 3.63
CA ARG A 25 46.91 0.02 4.32
C ARG A 25 45.78 1.05 4.47
N GLN A 26 46.17 2.31 4.69
CA GLN A 26 45.28 3.47 4.70
C GLN A 26 44.54 3.69 3.37
N LYS A 27 45.22 3.67 2.22
CA LYS A 27 44.58 3.78 0.90
C LYS A 27 43.58 2.66 0.64
N LEU A 28 43.89 1.42 1.04
CA LEU A 28 42.96 0.29 0.89
C LEU A 28 41.71 0.47 1.77
N LEU A 29 41.89 0.90 3.02
CA LEU A 29 40.78 1.17 3.93
C LEU A 29 39.88 2.31 3.43
N GLU A 30 40.47 3.39 2.91
CA GLU A 30 39.71 4.49 2.32
C GLU A 30 38.93 4.07 1.08
N GLN A 31 39.54 3.29 0.18
CA GLN A 31 38.83 2.73 -0.97
C GLN A 31 37.62 1.87 -0.54
N THR A 32 37.81 1.03 0.48
CA THR A 32 36.74 0.17 1.01
C THR A 32 35.61 1.00 1.64
N ARG A 33 35.96 2.07 2.38
CA ARG A 33 34.98 3.01 2.97
C ARG A 33 34.17 3.72 1.89
N LEU A 34 34.84 4.25 0.87
CA LEU A 34 34.18 4.93 -0.24
C LEU A 34 33.24 3.99 -1.00
N GLU A 35 33.67 2.77 -1.31
CA GLU A 35 32.83 1.77 -1.96
C GLU A 35 31.61 1.38 -1.09
N ARG A 36 31.80 1.24 0.22
CA ARG A 36 30.69 0.97 1.16
C ARG A 36 29.68 2.12 1.17
N ASN A 37 30.14 3.36 1.22
CA ASN A 37 29.28 4.55 1.21
C ASN A 37 28.53 4.67 -0.12
N ARG A 38 29.19 4.39 -1.25
CA ARG A 38 28.54 4.33 -2.58
C ARG A 38 27.44 3.27 -2.62
N ARG A 39 27.73 2.06 -2.15
CA ARG A 39 26.73 0.97 -2.08
C ARG A 39 25.57 1.32 -1.16
N LEU A 40 25.83 1.96 -0.02
CA LEU A 40 24.79 2.40 0.90
C LEU A 40 23.87 3.45 0.24
N SER A 41 24.45 4.48 -0.38
CA SER A 41 23.70 5.53 -1.09
C SER A 41 22.85 4.94 -2.21
N LEU A 42 23.42 4.06 -3.04
CA LEU A 42 22.68 3.37 -4.10
C LEU A 42 21.51 2.53 -3.55
N ARG A 43 21.72 1.81 -2.44
CA ARG A 43 20.64 1.05 -1.78
C ARG A 43 19.52 1.95 -1.28
N GLN A 44 19.86 3.11 -0.70
CA GLN A 44 18.86 4.09 -0.25
C GLN A 44 18.06 4.66 -1.41
N GLN A 45 18.74 5.03 -2.51
CA GLN A 45 18.08 5.51 -3.73
C GLN A 45 17.16 4.44 -4.32
N ASN A 46 17.62 3.20 -4.44
CA ASN A 46 16.81 2.09 -4.94
C ASN A 46 15.59 1.82 -4.05
N PHE A 47 15.75 1.88 -2.73
CA PHE A 47 14.65 1.70 -1.80
C PHE A 47 13.60 2.83 -1.91
N ALA A 48 14.05 4.08 -2.04
CA ALA A 48 13.17 5.21 -2.28
C ALA A 48 12.43 5.09 -3.63
N ALA A 49 13.14 4.76 -4.70
CA ALA A 49 12.56 4.54 -6.02
C ALA A 49 11.50 3.42 -5.99
N LEU A 50 11.79 2.31 -5.31
CA LEU A 50 10.86 1.20 -5.17
C LEU A 50 9.60 1.60 -4.39
N LYS A 51 9.72 2.41 -3.33
CA LYS A 51 8.55 2.97 -2.62
C LYS A 51 7.68 3.82 -3.53
N ILE A 52 8.29 4.71 -4.31
CA ILE A 52 7.58 5.59 -5.25
C ILE A 52 6.86 4.73 -6.30
N GLN A 53 7.55 3.77 -6.90
CA GLN A 53 6.97 2.87 -7.91
C GLN A 53 5.80 2.05 -7.36
N LYS A 54 5.94 1.48 -6.15
CA LYS A 54 4.84 0.73 -5.50
C LYS A 54 3.63 1.62 -5.24
N CYS A 55 3.85 2.83 -4.71
CA CYS A 55 2.77 3.79 -4.47
C CYS A 55 2.08 4.19 -5.78
N PHE A 56 2.85 4.49 -6.83
CA PHE A 56 2.30 4.85 -8.14
C PHE A 56 1.47 3.71 -8.75
N ARG A 57 2.00 2.49 -8.75
CA ARG A 57 1.29 1.29 -9.23
C ARG A 57 0.02 1.04 -8.43
N GLY A 58 0.08 1.17 -7.11
CA GLY A 58 -1.08 1.02 -6.23
C GLY A 58 -2.16 2.06 -6.51
N ARG A 59 -1.79 3.34 -6.71
CA ARG A 59 -2.73 4.40 -7.09
C ARG A 59 -3.40 4.11 -8.42
N LYS A 60 -2.64 3.68 -9.43
CA LYS A 60 -3.18 3.29 -10.74
C LYS A 60 -4.15 2.11 -10.66
N ALA A 61 -3.81 1.08 -9.89
CA ALA A 61 -4.71 -0.05 -9.66
C ALA A 61 -6.00 0.37 -8.93
N SER A 62 -5.89 1.23 -7.92
CA SER A 62 -7.05 1.77 -7.19
C SER A 62 -7.94 2.64 -8.09
N GLU A 63 -7.36 3.49 -8.95
CA GLU A 63 -8.11 4.27 -9.94
C GLU A 63 -8.89 3.36 -10.90
N ALA A 64 -8.26 2.31 -11.43
CA ALA A 64 -8.91 1.34 -12.30
C ALA A 64 -10.03 0.57 -11.59
N ALA A 65 -9.80 0.14 -10.34
CA ALA A 65 -10.82 -0.53 -9.54
C ALA A 65 -12.01 0.39 -9.26
N ARG A 66 -11.78 1.66 -8.90
CA ARG A 66 -12.86 2.64 -8.71
C ARG A 66 -13.67 2.87 -9.97
N PHE A 67 -13.01 2.92 -11.13
CA PHE A 67 -13.71 3.04 -12.40
C PHE A 67 -14.61 1.83 -12.67
N SER A 68 -14.08 0.61 -12.48
CA SER A 68 -14.85 -0.63 -12.67
C SER A 68 -16.03 -0.74 -11.70
N VAL A 69 -15.84 -0.40 -10.42
CA VAL A 69 -16.92 -0.41 -9.42
C VAL A 69 -17.98 0.65 -9.75
N ARG A 70 -17.59 1.83 -10.28
CA ARG A 70 -18.55 2.85 -10.73
C ARG A 70 -19.42 2.33 -11.88
N GLU A 71 -18.84 1.64 -12.86
CA GLU A 71 -19.61 1.04 -13.95
C GLU A 71 -20.60 -0.01 -13.43
N GLN A 72 -20.14 -0.94 -12.58
CA GLN A 72 -21.00 -1.94 -11.95
C GLN A 72 -22.12 -1.32 -11.12
N PHE A 73 -21.82 -0.25 -10.38
CA PHE A 73 -22.80 0.50 -9.62
C PHE A 73 -23.88 1.10 -10.53
N HIS A 74 -23.50 1.73 -11.65
CA HIS A 74 -24.46 2.27 -12.60
C HIS A 74 -25.32 1.19 -13.26
N ASP A 75 -24.75 0.04 -13.57
CA ASP A 75 -25.50 -1.09 -14.15
C ASP A 75 -26.54 -1.62 -13.15
N THR A 76 -26.15 -1.74 -11.88
CA THR A 76 -26.97 -2.30 -10.79
C THR A 76 -28.05 -1.34 -10.31
N TYR A 77 -27.66 -0.10 -10.00
CA TYR A 77 -28.50 0.88 -9.30
C TYR A 77 -29.02 2.01 -10.20
N GLY A 78 -28.51 2.10 -11.43
CA GLY A 78 -28.80 3.20 -12.35
C GLY A 78 -27.83 4.37 -12.19
N LYS A 79 -27.77 5.24 -13.20
CA LYS A 79 -26.86 6.40 -13.21
C LYS A 79 -27.30 7.49 -12.24
N HIS A 80 -28.60 7.59 -11.98
CA HIS A 80 -29.20 8.54 -11.05
C HIS A 80 -30.01 7.81 -9.98
N CYS A 81 -29.56 6.63 -9.57
CA CYS A 81 -30.21 5.82 -8.54
C CYS A 81 -31.65 5.40 -8.91
N GLU A 82 -31.98 5.28 -10.20
CA GLU A 82 -33.34 4.99 -10.65
C GLU A 82 -33.83 3.59 -10.25
N LYS A 83 -32.90 2.66 -9.99
CA LYS A 83 -33.19 1.27 -9.59
C LYS A 83 -33.01 1.04 -8.08
N VAL A 84 -32.78 2.10 -7.31
CA VAL A 84 -32.52 2.02 -5.87
C VAL A 84 -33.85 1.92 -5.13
N ASP A 85 -33.97 0.88 -4.30
CA ASP A 85 -35.06 0.70 -3.36
C ASP A 85 -34.60 0.91 -1.91
N ARG A 86 -35.52 0.74 -0.97
CA ARG A 86 -35.20 0.85 0.46
C ARG A 86 -34.18 -0.19 0.93
N HIS A 87 -34.22 -1.41 0.39
CA HIS A 87 -33.34 -2.49 0.81
C HIS A 87 -31.88 -2.22 0.46
N CYS A 88 -31.64 -1.40 -0.57
CA CYS A 88 -30.31 -0.93 -0.93
C CYS A 88 -29.61 -0.14 0.19
N PHE A 89 -30.34 0.42 1.16
CA PHE A 89 -29.74 1.15 2.30
C PHE A 89 -29.46 0.25 3.52
N GLY A 90 -29.81 -1.04 3.44
CA GLY A 90 -29.58 -2.01 4.49
C GLY A 90 -28.12 -2.43 4.63
N PRO A 91 -27.78 -3.16 5.71
CA PRO A 91 -26.42 -3.57 6.02
C PRO A 91 -25.89 -4.62 5.03
N ASP A 92 -26.78 -5.41 4.44
CA ASP A 92 -26.44 -6.46 3.46
C ASP A 92 -26.22 -5.91 2.04
N SER A 93 -26.45 -4.61 1.83
CA SER A 93 -26.33 -3.98 0.52
C SER A 93 -24.92 -3.43 0.28
N GLU A 94 -24.43 -3.64 -0.94
CA GLU A 94 -23.17 -3.05 -1.39
C GLU A 94 -23.29 -1.57 -1.78
N PHE A 95 -24.50 -1.02 -1.83
CA PHE A 95 -24.77 0.32 -2.36
C PHE A 95 -23.85 1.40 -1.78
N PHE A 96 -23.82 1.56 -0.45
CA PHE A 96 -22.96 2.55 0.19
C PHE A 96 -21.48 2.18 0.13
N HIS A 97 -21.16 0.89 0.22
CA HIS A 97 -19.79 0.41 0.14
C HIS A 97 -19.16 0.79 -1.21
N GLN A 98 -19.88 0.52 -2.30
CA GLN A 98 -19.48 0.89 -3.65
C GLN A 98 -19.45 2.41 -3.82
N LEU A 99 -20.54 3.11 -3.45
CA LEU A 99 -20.61 4.57 -3.57
C LEU A 99 -19.44 5.26 -2.87
N LEU A 100 -19.20 4.96 -1.60
CA LEU A 100 -18.10 5.56 -0.83
C LEU A 100 -16.72 5.17 -1.38
N PHE A 101 -16.59 4.00 -2.00
CA PHE A 101 -15.33 3.54 -2.57
C PHE A 101 -14.93 4.31 -3.84
N PHE A 102 -15.86 4.49 -4.78
CA PHE A 102 -15.56 5.18 -6.04
C PHE A 102 -15.77 6.69 -6.00
N TYR A 103 -16.52 7.21 -5.01
CA TYR A 103 -16.90 8.62 -4.93
C TYR A 103 -15.71 9.57 -5.07
N ASN A 104 -15.87 10.55 -5.96
CA ASN A 104 -14.94 11.64 -6.14
C ASN A 104 -15.69 12.96 -6.21
N ALA A 105 -15.47 13.85 -5.23
CA ALA A 105 -16.10 15.17 -5.18
C ALA A 105 -15.79 16.08 -6.39
N LYS A 106 -14.73 15.78 -7.16
CA LYS A 106 -14.41 16.50 -8.41
C LYS A 106 -15.26 16.02 -9.59
N HIS A 107 -15.91 14.86 -9.47
CA HIS A 107 -16.75 14.28 -10.49
C HIS A 107 -18.20 14.66 -10.21
N ILE A 108 -18.78 15.50 -11.07
CA ILE A 108 -20.13 16.05 -10.84
C ILE A 108 -21.19 14.95 -10.77
N ASP A 109 -21.04 13.88 -11.56
CA ASP A 109 -22.00 12.77 -11.55
C ASP A 109 -21.97 12.02 -10.21
N ASP A 110 -20.79 11.83 -9.62
CA ASP A 110 -20.66 11.15 -8.32
C ASP A 110 -21.33 12.00 -7.22
N PHE A 111 -21.19 13.33 -7.31
CA PHE A 111 -21.90 14.25 -6.43
C PHE A 111 -23.42 14.16 -6.60
N MET A 112 -23.91 14.10 -7.83
CA MET A 112 -25.35 13.97 -8.11
C MET A 112 -25.91 12.65 -7.58
N VAL A 113 -25.18 11.53 -7.72
CA VAL A 113 -25.54 10.24 -7.13
C VAL A 113 -25.67 10.34 -5.61
N LEU A 114 -24.73 11.02 -4.93
CA LEU A 114 -24.80 11.24 -3.49
C LEU A 114 -26.01 12.09 -3.08
N VAL A 115 -26.30 13.16 -3.82
CA VAL A 115 -27.49 13.99 -3.57
C VAL A 115 -28.76 13.16 -3.71
N GLU A 116 -28.85 12.32 -4.74
CA GLU A 116 -30.02 11.51 -4.97
C GLU A 116 -30.17 10.40 -3.92
N ALA A 117 -29.07 9.76 -3.51
CA ALA A 117 -29.06 8.81 -2.40
C ALA A 117 -29.59 9.46 -1.11
N CYS A 118 -29.18 10.69 -0.80
CA CYS A 118 -29.69 11.45 0.36
C CYS A 118 -31.19 11.76 0.23
N ARG A 119 -31.67 12.11 -0.97
CA ARG A 119 -33.09 12.39 -1.23
C ARG A 119 -33.94 11.13 -1.04
N LEU A 120 -33.52 10.01 -1.60
CA LEU A 120 -34.18 8.71 -1.47
C LEU A 120 -34.22 8.27 -0.01
N LEU A 121 -33.10 8.38 0.71
CA LEU A 121 -33.06 8.07 2.14
C LEU A 121 -34.06 8.91 2.93
N ARG A 122 -34.10 10.22 2.69
CA ARG A 122 -35.07 11.11 3.35
C ARG A 122 -36.51 10.71 3.05
N LYS A 123 -36.81 10.36 1.79
CA LYS A 123 -38.13 9.89 1.38
C LYS A 123 -38.53 8.62 2.14
N PHE A 124 -37.65 7.62 2.21
CA PHE A 124 -37.94 6.37 2.92
C PHE A 124 -38.12 6.56 4.43
N VAL A 125 -37.37 7.48 5.04
CA VAL A 125 -37.57 7.83 6.46
C VAL A 125 -38.94 8.49 6.67
N GLN A 126 -39.36 9.38 5.77
CA GLN A 126 -40.66 10.05 5.85
C GLN A 126 -41.84 9.08 5.66
N GLU A 127 -41.71 8.10 4.77
CA GLU A 127 -42.75 7.11 4.50
C GLU A 127 -42.95 6.13 5.67
N ASN A 128 -41.89 5.79 6.40
CA ASN A 128 -41.90 4.68 7.37
C ASN A 128 -41.68 5.12 8.83
N GLY A 129 -41.33 6.39 9.08
CA GLY A 129 -41.21 6.98 10.42
C GLY A 129 -40.00 6.54 11.26
N ASP A 130 -39.21 5.57 10.80
CA ASP A 130 -38.10 4.99 11.58
C ASP A 130 -36.84 4.83 10.72
N MET A 131 -35.82 5.64 11.02
CA MET A 131 -34.51 5.61 10.37
C MET A 131 -33.73 4.33 10.70
N LEU A 132 -33.84 3.81 11.92
CA LEU A 132 -33.11 2.62 12.35
C LEU A 132 -33.58 1.40 11.55
N SER A 133 -34.87 1.33 11.24
CA SER A 133 -35.44 0.27 10.40
C SER A 133 -34.86 0.18 8.98
N ILE A 134 -34.17 1.22 8.50
CA ILE A 134 -33.52 1.21 7.17
C ILE A 134 -32.13 0.58 7.25
N PHE A 135 -31.38 0.87 8.33
CA PHE A 135 -29.98 0.46 8.48
C PHE A 135 -29.77 -0.78 9.33
N ALA A 136 -30.71 -1.11 10.22
CA ALA A 136 -30.51 -2.09 11.27
C ALA A 136 -30.82 -3.54 10.85
N GLY A 137 -31.06 -3.78 9.56
CA GLY A 137 -31.28 -5.13 9.00
C GLY A 137 -32.55 -5.81 9.52
N LYS A 138 -32.76 -7.06 9.14
CA LYS A 138 -33.97 -7.83 9.51
C LYS A 138 -34.02 -8.15 11.01
N ASP A 139 -32.87 -8.31 11.66
CA ASP A 139 -32.77 -8.70 13.07
C ASP A 139 -33.28 -7.61 14.01
N TYR A 140 -33.08 -6.33 13.68
CA TYR A 140 -33.63 -5.23 14.46
C TYR A 140 -35.16 -5.20 14.39
N LEU A 141 -35.75 -5.41 13.21
CA LEU A 141 -37.20 -5.44 13.05
C LEU A 141 -37.85 -6.59 13.84
N LEU A 142 -37.19 -7.75 13.90
CA LEU A 142 -37.67 -8.90 14.68
C LEU A 142 -37.59 -8.65 16.19
N ASN A 143 -36.56 -7.93 16.64
CA ASN A 143 -36.30 -7.69 18.07
C ASN A 143 -36.83 -6.35 18.59
N LYS A 144 -37.37 -5.48 17.72
CA LYS A 144 -37.91 -4.17 18.12
C LYS A 144 -39.00 -4.29 19.19
N ALA A 145 -39.84 -5.32 19.09
CA ALA A 145 -40.88 -5.64 20.07
C ALA A 145 -40.34 -6.10 21.45
N LEU A 146 -39.04 -6.39 21.58
CA LEU A 146 -38.38 -6.74 22.85
C LEU A 146 -37.71 -5.53 23.53
N VAL A 147 -37.64 -4.40 22.83
CA VAL A 147 -36.93 -3.18 23.28
C VAL A 147 -37.92 -2.04 23.61
N ASP A 148 -39.11 -2.05 23.01
CA ASP A 148 -40.26 -1.19 23.37
C ASP A 148 -41.04 -1.75 24.57
#